data_AF-A0A5C3QSZ5-F1
#
_entry.id   AF-A0A5C3QSZ5-F1
#
_cell.length_a   1.000
_cell.length_b   1.000
_cell.length_c   1.000
_cell.angle_alpha   90.00
_cell.angle_beta   90.00
_cell.angle_gamma   90.00
#
_symmetry.space_group_name_H-M   'P 1'
#
loop_
_entity.id
_entity.type
_entity.pdbx_description
1 polymer ?
#
loop_
_entity_poly.entity_id
_entity_poly.type
_entity_poly.pdbx_seq_one_letter_code
_entity_poly.pdbx_strand_id
1 'polypeptide(L)'
;MDLTVSGIEKLCNELLCHIFRLAIESDITGSDNPATPCHLAAVCRRWREISLRTANLWTCFVIGSGKDHRCKLREDVCTTNQVAILRCCLKLPRSKNLPIHIDITHSSNWCIKYMLRALARDTHRCGSLRFHPRAERFSISDFGQQLYPGSHFAALRRLDYHCDFDNDRLYLLGPQFDSSSLQSLTSLRLVDWIGKMGTDTSFPWAQLKQISLAEFKGCQDDLLRLFQACPSITHFALSSDRTFLSDFHWDEFTLDSIVLPTLIHLEIELGWDGEDGNTPQHGPLLDILGCIRIPKLTRPSFRQLHPLLFP
;
A
#
# COMPACT_ATOMS: atom_id res chain seq x y z
N MET A 1 7.07 -28.23 -30.78
CA MET A 1 6.77 -26.88 -31.30
C MET A 1 8.03 -26.05 -31.13
N ASP A 2 8.85 -25.96 -32.17
CA ASP A 2 10.00 -25.05 -32.20
C ASP A 2 9.49 -23.62 -32.38
N LEU A 3 9.22 -22.94 -31.27
CA LEU A 3 9.10 -21.49 -31.27
C LEU A 3 10.46 -20.94 -31.67
N THR A 4 10.63 -20.64 -32.96
CA THR A 4 11.87 -20.09 -33.50
C THR A 4 12.26 -18.85 -32.71
N VAL A 5 13.36 -18.95 -31.97
CA VAL A 5 13.99 -17.91 -31.13
C VAL A 5 14.37 -16.64 -31.93
N SER A 6 14.22 -16.68 -33.26
CA SER A 6 14.57 -15.64 -34.25
C SER A 6 14.00 -14.24 -33.99
N GLY A 7 12.85 -14.12 -33.32
CA GLY A 7 12.21 -12.81 -33.08
C GLY A 7 12.85 -12.00 -31.95
N ILE A 8 13.13 -12.64 -30.81
CA ILE A 8 13.57 -11.95 -29.58
C ILE A 8 14.99 -11.41 -29.73
N GLU A 9 15.85 -12.09 -30.49
CA GLU A 9 17.22 -11.63 -30.72
C GLU A 9 17.29 -10.31 -31.49
N LYS A 10 16.24 -9.97 -32.26
CA LYS A 10 16.17 -8.73 -33.04
C LYS A 10 15.67 -7.52 -32.24
N LEU A 11 15.06 -7.73 -31.07
CA LEU A 11 14.62 -6.62 -30.23
C LEU A 11 15.83 -5.84 -29.73
N CYS A 12 15.77 -4.50 -29.67
CA CYS A 12 16.83 -3.72 -29.03
C CYS A 12 16.76 -3.86 -27.50
N ASN A 13 17.83 -3.46 -26.81
CA ASN A 13 17.93 -3.65 -25.35
C ASN A 13 16.88 -2.80 -24.60
N GLU A 14 16.52 -1.64 -25.13
CA GLU A 14 15.54 -0.72 -24.54
C GLU A 14 14.14 -1.34 -24.54
N LEU A 15 13.74 -1.99 -25.64
CA LEU A 15 12.47 -2.70 -25.74
C LEU A 15 12.45 -3.91 -24.80
N LEU A 16 13.53 -4.68 -24.73
CA LEU A 16 13.65 -5.78 -23.76
C LEU A 16 13.57 -5.29 -22.31
N CYS A 17 14.22 -4.17 -21.97
CA CYS A 17 14.08 -3.54 -20.66
C CYS A 17 12.63 -3.17 -20.35
N HIS A 18 11.90 -2.63 -21.33
CA HIS A 18 10.51 -2.27 -21.14
C HIS A 18 9.62 -3.50 -20.92
N ILE A 19 9.82 -4.55 -21.71
CA ILE A 19 9.13 -5.85 -21.54
C ILE A 19 9.43 -6.43 -20.15
N PHE A 20 10.68 -6.40 -19.71
CA PHE A 20 11.06 -6.90 -18.38
C PHE A 20 10.36 -6.13 -17.27
N ARG A 21 10.25 -4.80 -17.39
CA ARG A 21 9.52 -3.99 -16.42
C ARG A 21 8.05 -4.37 -16.37
N LEU A 22 7.39 -4.44 -17.54
CA LEU A 22 5.98 -4.82 -17.61
C LEU A 22 5.73 -6.21 -17.02
N ALA A 23 6.59 -7.19 -17.31
CA ALA A 23 6.48 -8.55 -16.77
C ALA A 23 6.66 -8.61 -15.24
N ILE A 24 7.56 -7.79 -14.68
CA ILE A 24 7.73 -7.70 -13.22
C ILE A 24 6.53 -6.98 -12.60
N GLU A 25 6.08 -5.87 -13.19
CA GLU A 25 4.98 -5.03 -12.67
C GLU A 25 3.63 -5.76 -12.70
N SER A 26 3.34 -6.56 -13.75
CA SER A 26 2.10 -7.34 -13.86
C SER A 26 1.96 -8.43 -12.81
N ASP A 27 3.08 -8.95 -12.32
CA ASP A 27 3.08 -10.08 -11.41
C ASP A 27 2.90 -9.69 -9.93
N ILE A 28 3.03 -8.40 -9.61
CA ILE A 28 2.88 -7.88 -8.24
C ILE A 28 1.44 -8.06 -7.71
N THR A 29 0.45 -8.20 -8.59
CA THR A 29 -0.98 -8.21 -8.22
C THR A 29 -1.54 -9.57 -7.80
N GLY A 30 -0.71 -10.59 -7.53
CA GLY A 30 -1.21 -11.82 -6.88
C GLY A 30 -0.70 -13.16 -7.39
N SER A 31 0.42 -13.18 -8.14
CA SER A 31 1.07 -14.45 -8.47
C SER A 31 1.86 -14.98 -7.27
N ASP A 32 1.74 -16.28 -6.97
CA ASP A 32 2.56 -16.96 -5.95
C ASP A 32 4.07 -16.96 -6.30
N ASN A 33 4.44 -16.60 -7.54
CA ASN A 33 5.82 -16.55 -7.97
C ASN A 33 6.05 -15.37 -8.93
N PRO A 34 6.17 -14.14 -8.41
CA PRO A 34 6.32 -12.99 -9.29
C PRO A 34 7.62 -13.08 -10.09
N ALA A 35 7.57 -12.70 -11.36
CA ALA A 35 8.74 -12.53 -12.20
C ALA A 35 9.71 -11.61 -11.46
N THR A 36 10.87 -12.14 -11.10
CA THR A 36 11.94 -11.35 -10.49
C THR A 36 13.00 -11.06 -11.54
N PRO A 37 13.78 -9.97 -11.40
CA PRO A 37 14.95 -9.73 -12.23
C PRO A 37 15.92 -10.93 -12.24
N CYS A 38 15.95 -11.71 -11.16
CA CYS A 38 16.73 -12.93 -11.07
C CYS A 38 16.24 -14.02 -12.03
N HIS A 39 14.92 -14.20 -12.19
CA HIS A 39 14.35 -15.14 -13.15
C HIS A 39 14.68 -14.73 -14.58
N LEU A 40 14.52 -13.45 -14.91
CA LEU A 40 14.89 -12.91 -16.23
C LEU A 40 16.39 -13.09 -16.52
N ALA A 41 17.25 -12.84 -15.53
CA ALA A 41 18.69 -13.03 -15.64
C ALA A 41 19.14 -14.50 -15.75
N ALA A 42 18.25 -15.45 -15.53
CA ALA A 42 18.52 -16.88 -15.68
C ALA A 42 18.24 -17.40 -17.10
N VAL A 43 17.47 -16.67 -17.92
CA VAL A 43 17.01 -17.12 -19.26
C VAL A 43 18.16 -17.29 -20.24
N CYS A 44 18.92 -16.22 -20.51
CA CYS A 44 20.10 -16.28 -21.38
C CYS A 44 21.12 -15.21 -20.99
N ARG A 45 22.34 -15.27 -21.57
CA ARG A 45 23.42 -14.31 -21.28
C ARG A 45 23.01 -12.87 -21.55
N ARG A 46 22.33 -12.62 -22.68
CA ARG A 46 21.89 -11.28 -23.06
C ARG A 46 20.89 -10.70 -22.05
N TRP A 47 19.91 -11.50 -21.64
CA TRP A 47 18.91 -11.09 -20.64
C TRP A 47 19.56 -10.81 -19.29
N ARG A 48 20.55 -11.62 -18.90
CA ARG A 48 21.36 -11.37 -17.70
C ARG A 48 22.07 -10.03 -17.74
N GLU A 49 22.76 -9.73 -18.83
CA GLU A 49 23.49 -8.46 -19.00
C GLU A 49 22.54 -7.26 -18.96
N ILE A 50 21.40 -7.33 -19.65
CA ILE A 50 20.36 -6.30 -19.64
C ILE A 50 19.79 -6.12 -18.22
N SER A 51 19.42 -7.21 -17.56
CA SER A 51 18.87 -7.17 -16.20
C SER A 51 19.86 -6.56 -15.21
N LEU A 52 21.13 -6.95 -15.25
CA LEU A 52 22.15 -6.42 -14.34
C LEU A 52 22.49 -4.95 -14.60
N ARG A 53 22.41 -4.47 -15.85
CA ARG A 53 22.68 -3.05 -16.19
C ARG A 53 21.52 -2.13 -15.86
N THR A 54 20.30 -2.66 -15.79
CA THR A 54 19.08 -1.87 -15.61
C THR A 54 18.68 -1.78 -14.15
N ALA A 55 19.22 -0.77 -13.44
CA ALA A 55 19.02 -0.59 -12.00
C ALA A 55 17.54 -0.55 -11.58
N ASN A 56 16.66 0.01 -12.42
CA ASN A 56 15.23 0.14 -12.11
C ASN A 56 14.51 -1.22 -11.94
N LEU A 57 15.02 -2.31 -12.53
CA LEU A 57 14.44 -3.64 -12.32
C LEU A 57 14.61 -4.11 -10.86
N TRP A 58 15.58 -3.55 -10.14
CA TRP A 58 15.98 -3.99 -8.80
C TRP A 58 15.39 -3.13 -7.67
N THR A 59 14.48 -2.20 -7.97
CA THR A 59 13.93 -1.24 -6.98
C THR A 59 12.76 -1.80 -6.16
N CYS A 60 12.07 -2.85 -6.61
CA CYS A 60 10.94 -3.44 -5.90
C CYS A 60 11.37 -4.60 -5.00
N PHE A 61 10.98 -4.59 -3.73
CA PHE A 61 11.29 -5.58 -2.71
C PHE A 61 10.00 -6.14 -2.13
N VAL A 62 9.70 -7.39 -2.49
CA VAL A 62 8.55 -8.12 -1.93
C VAL A 62 9.04 -8.99 -0.77
N ILE A 63 8.43 -8.82 0.39
CA ILE A 63 8.80 -9.48 1.65
C ILE A 63 7.57 -10.23 2.17
N GLY A 64 7.72 -11.54 2.38
CA GLY A 64 6.66 -12.38 2.98
C GLY A 64 5.75 -13.12 2.00
N SER A 65 6.05 -13.13 0.69
CA SER A 65 5.21 -13.73 -0.37
C SER A 65 5.17 -15.27 -0.42
N GLY A 66 5.08 -15.96 0.71
CA GLY A 66 4.96 -17.43 0.73
C GLY A 66 4.05 -17.87 1.86
N LYS A 67 2.80 -18.24 1.51
CA LYS A 67 1.76 -18.65 2.46
C LYS A 67 2.19 -19.80 3.39
N ASP A 68 3.15 -20.62 2.96
CA ASP A 68 3.59 -21.83 3.68
C ASP A 68 5.07 -21.87 4.05
N HIS A 69 5.79 -20.75 3.96
CA HIS A 69 7.21 -20.78 4.32
C HIS A 69 7.37 -20.97 5.84
N ARG A 70 7.78 -22.17 6.27
CA ARG A 70 8.16 -22.44 7.67
C ARG A 70 9.64 -22.16 7.86
N CYS A 71 9.96 -21.09 8.59
CA CYS A 71 11.34 -20.79 8.96
C CYS A 71 11.92 -21.90 9.84
N LYS A 72 13.02 -22.54 9.42
CA LYS A 72 13.86 -23.33 10.33
C LYS A 72 14.96 -22.42 10.85
N LEU A 73 14.86 -22.07 12.12
CA LEU A 73 15.84 -21.23 12.80
C LEU A 73 16.98 -22.10 13.33
N ARG A 74 18.21 -21.64 13.11
CA ARG A 74 19.41 -22.10 13.81
C ARG A 74 20.14 -20.86 14.28
N GLU A 75 20.34 -20.72 15.59
CA GLU A 75 20.97 -19.52 16.17
C GLU A 75 20.27 -18.22 15.70
N ASP A 76 18.94 -18.21 15.76
CA ASP A 76 18.06 -17.14 15.27
C ASP A 76 18.10 -16.85 13.76
N VAL A 77 18.97 -17.50 12.98
CA VAL A 77 19.05 -17.30 11.53
C VAL A 77 18.12 -18.27 10.81
N CYS A 78 17.29 -17.75 9.90
CA CYS A 78 16.48 -18.58 9.02
C CYS A 78 17.36 -19.28 7.99
N THR A 79 17.47 -20.61 8.11
CA THR A 79 18.27 -21.44 7.21
C THR A 79 17.50 -21.82 5.93
N THR A 80 16.17 -21.88 5.99
CA THR A 80 15.33 -22.28 4.84
C THR A 80 15.10 -21.15 3.83
N ASN A 81 15.32 -19.88 4.21
CA ASN A 81 15.10 -18.73 3.32
C ASN A 81 16.36 -17.91 3.01
N GLN A 82 17.55 -18.51 3.15
CA GLN A 82 18.81 -17.82 2.88
C GLN A 82 18.88 -17.25 1.46
N VAL A 83 18.27 -17.94 0.49
CA VAL A 83 18.23 -17.49 -0.91
C VAL A 83 17.44 -16.18 -1.06
N ALA A 84 16.29 -16.02 -0.41
CA ALA A 84 15.54 -14.76 -0.50
C ALA A 84 16.26 -13.62 0.21
N ILE A 85 16.86 -13.89 1.37
CA ILE A 85 17.68 -12.91 2.11
C ILE A 85 18.86 -12.47 1.24
N LEU A 86 19.62 -13.41 0.66
CA LEU A 86 20.74 -13.11 -0.22
C LEU A 86 20.28 -12.34 -1.46
N ARG A 87 19.15 -12.73 -2.07
CA ARG A 87 18.57 -11.99 -3.19
C ARG A 87 18.29 -10.54 -2.78
N CYS A 88 17.60 -10.30 -1.66
CA CYS A 88 17.35 -8.97 -1.12
C CYS A 88 18.64 -8.14 -0.98
N CYS A 89 19.66 -8.70 -0.31
CA CYS A 89 20.96 -8.05 -0.14
C CYS A 89 21.66 -7.74 -1.47
N LEU A 90 21.49 -8.56 -2.50
CA LEU A 90 22.05 -8.32 -3.84
C LEU A 90 21.22 -7.32 -4.67
N LYS A 91 19.91 -7.19 -4.44
CA LYS A 91 19.08 -6.20 -5.17
C LYS A 91 19.43 -4.78 -4.74
N LEU A 92 19.70 -4.56 -3.45
CA LEU A 92 20.04 -3.24 -2.89
C LEU A 92 21.17 -2.51 -3.66
N PRO A 93 22.39 -3.04 -3.78
CA PRO A 93 23.46 -2.37 -4.52
C PRO A 93 23.14 -2.23 -6.01
N ARG A 94 22.35 -3.15 -6.59
CA ARG A 94 21.94 -3.09 -8.01
C ARG A 94 20.92 -1.99 -8.28
N SER A 95 20.09 -1.64 -7.30
CA SER A 95 19.14 -0.52 -7.39
C SER A 95 19.83 0.86 -7.40
N LYS A 96 21.13 0.92 -7.11
CA LYS A 96 21.94 2.15 -7.04
C LYS A 96 21.32 3.17 -6.08
N ASN A 97 21.06 4.40 -6.52
CA ASN A 97 20.44 5.47 -5.72
C ASN A 97 18.97 5.70 -6.10
N LEU A 98 18.35 4.78 -6.85
CA LEU A 98 16.96 4.92 -7.25
C LEU A 98 16.03 4.74 -6.04
N PRO A 99 14.83 5.37 -6.05
CA PRO A 99 13.80 5.09 -5.06
C PRO A 99 13.45 3.60 -5.03
N ILE A 100 13.29 3.06 -3.84
CA ILE A 100 12.91 1.66 -3.63
C ILE A 100 11.43 1.54 -3.24
N HIS A 101 10.81 0.45 -3.65
CA HIS A 101 9.43 0.11 -3.33
C HIS A 101 9.46 -1.13 -2.44
N ILE A 102 8.93 -1.04 -1.23
CA ILE A 102 8.91 -2.14 -0.27
C ILE A 102 7.46 -2.60 -0.15
N ASP A 103 7.23 -3.88 -0.44
CA ASP A 103 5.93 -4.53 -0.31
C ASP A 103 6.04 -5.65 0.74
N ILE A 104 5.35 -5.48 1.86
CA ILE A 104 5.38 -6.39 3.00
C ILE A 104 4.00 -7.03 3.09
N THR A 105 3.88 -8.25 2.55
CA THR A 105 2.62 -8.99 2.48
C THR A 105 2.76 -10.31 3.23
N HIS A 106 1.71 -10.72 3.94
CA HIS A 106 1.58 -12.06 4.51
C HIS A 106 2.79 -12.47 5.38
N SER A 107 3.20 -11.55 6.24
CA SER A 107 4.47 -11.59 6.97
C SER A 107 4.43 -12.51 8.19
N SER A 108 4.48 -13.82 8.01
CA SER A 108 4.46 -14.75 9.16
C SER A 108 5.83 -15.12 9.74
N ASN A 109 6.91 -14.66 9.12
CA ASN A 109 8.15 -15.43 9.14
C ASN A 109 9.32 -14.63 9.71
N TRP A 110 10.09 -15.25 10.61
CA TRP A 110 11.31 -14.68 11.20
C TRP A 110 12.32 -14.15 10.17
N CYS A 111 12.38 -14.73 8.96
CA CYS A 111 13.26 -14.25 7.89
C CYS A 111 12.97 -12.81 7.45
N ILE A 112 11.77 -12.30 7.69
CA ILE A 112 11.34 -10.93 7.38
C ILE A 112 12.17 -9.94 8.17
N LYS A 113 12.46 -10.24 9.45
CA LYS A 113 13.28 -9.37 10.31
C LYS A 113 14.65 -9.10 9.68
N TYR A 114 15.28 -10.12 9.10
CA TYR A 114 16.59 -9.97 8.44
C TYR A 114 16.51 -9.14 7.15
N MET A 115 15.50 -9.39 6.32
CA MET A 115 15.31 -8.61 5.09
C MET A 115 15.00 -7.14 5.40
N LEU A 116 14.15 -6.89 6.41
CA LEU A 116 13.84 -5.54 6.87
C LEU A 116 15.05 -4.83 7.44
N ARG A 117 15.86 -5.50 8.27
CA ARG A 117 17.12 -4.91 8.76
C ARG A 117 18.08 -4.53 7.64
N ALA A 118 18.14 -5.34 6.57
CA ALA A 118 18.94 -5.00 5.40
C ALA A 118 18.40 -3.75 4.71
N LEU A 119 17.08 -3.66 4.53
CA LEU A 119 16.41 -2.53 3.90
C LEU A 119 16.36 -1.27 4.77
N ALA A 120 16.41 -1.42 6.10
CA ALA A 120 16.30 -0.32 7.06
C ALA A 120 17.38 0.75 6.83
N ARG A 121 18.56 0.34 6.33
CA ARG A 121 19.68 1.22 5.98
C ARG A 121 19.38 2.16 4.81
N ASP A 122 18.47 1.76 3.94
CA ASP A 122 18.09 2.46 2.71
C ASP A 122 16.67 3.06 2.78
N THR A 123 16.09 3.17 3.98
CA THR A 123 14.74 3.74 4.20
C THR A 123 14.59 5.16 3.68
N HIS A 124 15.67 5.95 3.71
CA HIS A 124 15.72 7.30 3.13
C HIS A 124 15.43 7.32 1.62
N ARG A 125 15.57 6.18 0.93
CA ARG A 125 15.25 6.01 -0.51
C ARG A 125 13.90 5.35 -0.73
N CYS A 126 13.18 4.95 0.32
CA CYS A 126 11.89 4.29 0.19
C CYS A 126 10.88 5.26 -0.43
N GLY A 127 10.50 5.04 -1.68
CA GLY A 127 9.53 5.87 -2.41
C GLY A 127 8.09 5.41 -2.24
N SER A 128 7.88 4.11 -2.02
CA SER A 128 6.59 3.52 -1.70
C SER A 128 6.74 2.39 -0.70
N LEU A 129 5.81 2.33 0.25
CA LEU A 129 5.70 1.26 1.23
C LEU A 129 4.28 0.69 1.17
N ARG A 130 4.16 -0.62 0.96
CA ARG A 130 2.94 -1.37 1.22
C ARG A 130 3.17 -2.25 2.43
N PHE A 131 2.29 -2.13 3.42
CA PHE A 131 2.38 -2.84 4.67
C PHE A 131 1.05 -3.52 4.97
N HIS A 132 1.04 -4.84 4.90
CA HIS A 132 -0.09 -5.70 5.22
C HIS A 132 0.29 -6.57 6.42
N PRO A 133 0.17 -6.04 7.65
CA PRO A 133 0.42 -6.80 8.87
C PRO A 133 -0.58 -7.95 8.99
N ARG A 134 -0.20 -8.99 9.73
CA ARG A 134 -1.12 -10.00 10.26
C ARG A 134 -0.84 -10.13 11.74
N ALA A 135 -1.78 -9.72 12.58
CA ALA A 135 -1.59 -9.51 14.01
C ALA A 135 -0.96 -10.71 14.71
N GLU A 136 -1.38 -11.91 14.34
CA GLU A 136 -0.89 -13.14 14.96
C GLU A 136 0.63 -13.35 14.84
N ARG A 137 1.32 -12.69 13.89
CA ARG A 137 2.69 -13.08 13.52
C ARG A 137 3.67 -11.94 13.28
N PHE A 138 3.23 -10.78 12.81
CA PHE A 138 4.11 -9.63 12.61
C PHE A 138 3.34 -8.33 12.75
N SER A 139 3.48 -7.72 13.92
CA SER A 139 2.82 -6.47 14.29
C SER A 139 3.57 -5.25 13.75
N ILE A 140 2.94 -4.07 13.81
CA ILE A 140 3.65 -2.82 13.58
C ILE A 140 4.79 -2.60 14.59
N SER A 141 4.61 -3.05 15.84
CA SER A 141 5.65 -2.97 16.86
C SER A 141 6.88 -3.78 16.45
N ASP A 142 6.68 -4.98 15.90
CA ASP A 142 7.79 -5.78 15.35
C ASP A 142 8.49 -5.07 14.21
N PHE A 143 7.72 -4.42 13.31
CA PHE A 143 8.26 -3.61 12.22
C PHE A 143 9.13 -2.48 12.74
N GLY A 144 8.62 -1.68 13.68
CA GLY A 144 9.34 -0.58 14.32
C GLY A 144 10.64 -1.04 15.00
N GLN A 145 10.63 -2.20 15.65
CA GLN A 145 11.83 -2.80 16.26
C GLN A 145 12.90 -3.25 15.24
N GLN A 146 12.55 -3.43 13.97
CA GLN A 146 13.54 -3.77 12.93
C GLN A 146 14.18 -2.54 12.28
N LEU A 147 13.62 -1.36 12.51
CA LEU A 147 14.17 -0.11 12.02
C LEU A 147 15.32 0.36 12.92
N TYR A 148 16.31 1.03 12.34
CA TYR A 148 17.34 1.70 13.11
C TYR A 148 16.76 2.94 13.80
N PRO A 149 17.21 3.30 15.02
CA PRO A 149 16.92 4.62 15.59
C PRO A 149 17.34 5.72 14.59
N GLY A 150 16.43 6.64 14.27
CA GLY A 150 16.65 7.66 13.24
C GLY A 150 16.48 7.15 11.80
N SER A 151 15.78 6.03 11.58
CA SER A 151 15.32 5.69 10.24
C SER A 151 14.34 6.76 9.76
N HIS A 152 14.65 7.40 8.64
CA HIS A 152 13.82 8.45 8.06
C HIS A 152 13.26 7.97 6.73
N PHE A 153 11.96 8.18 6.53
CA PHE A 153 11.26 7.87 5.30
C PHE A 153 11.10 9.11 4.42
N ALA A 154 12.17 9.92 4.33
CA ALA A 154 12.12 11.25 3.72
C ALA A 154 11.70 11.23 2.24
N ALA A 155 11.98 10.16 1.51
CA ALA A 155 11.57 9.99 0.11
C ALA A 155 10.19 9.31 -0.06
N LEU A 156 9.53 8.89 1.03
CA LEU A 156 8.29 8.12 0.95
C LEU A 156 7.17 9.01 0.46
N ARG A 157 6.63 8.68 -0.72
CA ARG A 157 5.54 9.43 -1.36
C ARG A 157 4.21 8.73 -1.26
N ARG A 158 4.23 7.39 -1.24
CA ARG A 158 3.05 6.54 -1.19
C ARG A 158 3.16 5.54 -0.04
N LEU A 159 2.12 5.49 0.77
CA LEU A 159 1.93 4.47 1.79
C LEU A 159 0.62 3.74 1.52
N ASP A 160 0.66 2.41 1.50
CA ASP A 160 -0.50 1.52 1.44
C ASP A 160 -0.48 0.66 2.70
N TYR A 161 -1.47 0.84 3.57
CA TYR A 161 -1.50 0.23 4.89
C TYR A 161 -2.80 -0.55 5.06
N HIS A 162 -2.67 -1.83 5.40
CA HIS A 162 -3.82 -2.65 5.76
C HIS A 162 -4.02 -2.60 7.28
N CYS A 163 -5.16 -2.09 7.72
CA CYS A 163 -5.53 -2.06 9.12
C CYS A 163 -5.81 -3.50 9.59
N ASP A 164 -5.02 -3.94 10.55
CA ASP A 164 -5.05 -5.31 11.07
C ASP A 164 -6.37 -5.64 11.76
N PHE A 165 -6.83 -6.90 11.63
CA PHE A 165 -8.15 -7.32 12.11
C PHE A 165 -8.26 -7.40 13.63
N ASP A 166 -7.16 -7.66 14.34
CA ASP A 166 -7.20 -8.05 15.76
C ASP A 166 -6.94 -6.90 16.76
N ASN A 167 -6.32 -5.80 16.32
CA ASN A 167 -5.94 -4.67 17.20
C ASN A 167 -6.80 -3.43 16.90
N ASP A 168 -8.08 -3.46 17.30
CA ASP A 168 -9.04 -2.35 17.16
C ASP A 168 -9.13 -1.73 15.75
N ARG A 169 -8.53 -2.34 14.72
CA ARG A 169 -8.38 -1.83 13.36
C ARG A 169 -7.89 -0.37 13.29
N LEU A 170 -7.08 0.02 14.27
CA LEU A 170 -6.54 1.38 14.38
C LEU A 170 -5.42 1.58 13.37
N TYR A 171 -5.34 2.80 12.85
CA TYR A 171 -4.16 3.22 12.11
C TYR A 171 -3.01 3.48 13.10
N LEU A 172 -2.08 2.52 13.20
CA LEU A 172 -0.92 2.60 14.07
C LEU A 172 0.33 2.26 13.24
N LEU A 173 1.11 3.29 12.89
CA LEU A 173 2.43 3.11 12.29
C LEU A 173 3.58 3.18 13.30
N GLY A 174 3.29 3.69 14.51
CA GLY A 174 4.31 3.97 15.52
C GLY A 174 5.03 5.31 15.30
N PRO A 175 5.86 5.71 16.27
CA PRO A 175 6.46 7.04 16.31
C PRO A 175 7.50 7.30 15.20
N GLN A 176 7.93 6.27 14.46
CA GLN A 176 8.89 6.41 13.37
C GLN A 176 8.27 7.04 12.11
N PHE A 177 6.95 7.17 12.08
CA PHE A 177 6.14 7.67 10.97
C PHE A 177 5.47 9.01 11.32
N ASP A 178 6.25 9.92 11.89
CA ASP A 178 5.81 11.28 12.16
C ASP A 178 6.04 12.22 10.97
N SER A 179 5.60 13.47 11.14
CA SER A 179 5.78 14.54 10.14
C SER A 179 7.24 14.83 9.79
N SER A 180 8.19 14.57 10.70
CA SER A 180 9.62 14.79 10.47
C SER A 180 10.23 13.70 9.58
N SER A 181 9.74 12.47 9.70
CA SER A 181 10.17 11.31 8.92
C SER A 181 9.51 11.26 7.55
N LEU A 182 8.28 11.75 7.43
CA LEU A 182 7.41 11.59 6.25
C LEU A 182 7.22 12.85 5.41
N GLN A 183 8.26 13.67 5.26
CA GLN A 183 8.17 14.99 4.60
C GLN A 183 7.68 14.96 3.14
N SER A 184 7.83 13.83 2.43
CA SER A 184 7.39 13.68 1.04
C SER A 184 6.06 12.94 0.87
N LEU A 185 5.40 12.53 1.96
CA LEU A 185 4.23 11.66 1.89
C LEU A 185 3.04 12.44 1.32
N THR A 186 2.54 11.99 0.17
CA THR A 186 1.45 12.67 -0.55
C THR A 186 0.27 11.76 -0.88
N SER A 187 0.48 10.44 -0.83
CA SER A 187 -0.52 9.42 -1.14
C SER A 187 -0.61 8.42 0.00
N LEU A 188 -1.83 8.26 0.53
CA LEU A 188 -2.15 7.29 1.56
C LEU A 188 -3.28 6.39 1.06
N ARG A 189 -3.10 5.08 1.17
CA ARG A 189 -4.16 4.09 1.01
C ARG A 189 -4.33 3.33 2.31
N LEU A 190 -5.55 3.27 2.81
CA LEU A 190 -5.94 2.50 3.98
C LEU A 190 -6.91 1.41 3.56
N VAL A 191 -6.66 0.18 3.96
CA VAL A 191 -7.56 -0.96 3.73
C VAL A 191 -8.14 -1.40 5.07
N ASP A 192 -9.44 -1.72 5.14
CA ASP A 192 -10.14 -2.19 6.35
C ASP A 192 -10.11 -1.21 7.54
N TRP A 193 -9.89 0.08 7.29
CA TRP A 193 -9.82 1.09 8.34
C TRP A 193 -11.19 1.38 8.95
N ILE A 194 -11.26 1.42 10.28
CA ILE A 194 -12.51 1.72 11.02
C ILE A 194 -12.71 3.20 11.34
N GLY A 195 -11.94 4.09 10.71
CA GLY A 195 -12.18 5.53 10.85
C GLY A 195 -11.51 6.23 12.04
N LYS A 196 -11.04 5.47 13.03
CA LYS A 196 -10.29 6.07 14.15
C LYS A 196 -8.91 6.52 13.70
N MET A 197 -8.71 7.83 13.61
CA MET A 197 -7.39 8.44 13.61
C MET A 197 -6.83 8.28 15.03
N GLY A 198 -5.65 7.65 15.16
CA GLY A 198 -5.03 7.48 16.47
C GLY A 198 -4.89 8.82 17.20
N THR A 199 -4.73 8.78 18.53
CA THR A 199 -4.48 9.99 19.34
C THR A 199 -3.16 10.69 19.01
N ASP A 200 -2.33 10.05 18.19
CA ASP A 200 -1.06 10.57 17.75
C ASP A 200 -1.24 11.65 16.67
N THR A 201 -1.16 12.90 17.11
CA THR A 201 -1.24 14.10 16.26
C THR A 201 0.00 14.31 15.40
N SER A 202 1.03 13.46 15.52
CA SER A 202 2.31 13.66 14.83
C SER A 202 2.30 13.27 13.36
N PHE A 203 1.32 12.46 12.91
CA PHE A 203 1.24 12.02 11.52
C PHE A 203 0.88 13.19 10.58
N PRO A 204 1.55 13.33 9.41
CA PRO A 204 1.39 14.50 8.55
C PRO A 204 0.13 14.44 7.67
N TRP A 205 -1.05 14.43 8.28
CA TRP A 205 -2.34 14.42 7.55
C TRP A 205 -2.48 15.61 6.59
N ALA A 206 -2.07 16.80 7.02
CA ALA A 206 -2.34 18.05 6.29
C ALA A 206 -1.66 18.18 4.92
N GLN A 207 -0.58 17.43 4.66
CA GLN A 207 0.14 17.44 3.37
C GLN A 207 -0.37 16.38 2.39
N LEU A 208 -1.25 15.47 2.82
CA LEU A 208 -1.78 14.43 1.95
C LEU A 208 -2.59 15.04 0.82
N LYS A 209 -2.33 14.57 -0.40
CA LYS A 209 -3.00 14.99 -1.63
C LYS A 209 -3.93 13.93 -2.19
N GLN A 210 -3.63 12.66 -1.92
CA GLN A 210 -4.39 11.52 -2.41
C GLN A 210 -4.68 10.60 -1.24
N ILE A 211 -5.96 10.34 -0.99
CA ILE A 211 -6.40 9.37 0.01
C ILE A 211 -7.31 8.36 -0.66
N SER A 212 -7.05 7.08 -0.41
CA SER A 212 -7.89 5.97 -0.84
C SER A 212 -8.24 5.11 0.36
N LEU A 213 -9.52 4.99 0.67
CA LEU A 213 -10.05 4.11 1.69
C LEU A 213 -10.68 2.92 0.96
N ALA A 214 -10.10 1.74 1.08
CA ALA A 214 -10.63 0.51 0.51
C ALA A 214 -11.24 -0.35 1.61
N GLU A 215 -12.42 -0.92 1.35
CA GLU A 215 -13.14 -1.73 2.34
C GLU A 215 -13.31 -0.97 3.66
N PHE A 216 -13.66 0.32 3.60
CA PHE A 216 -13.81 1.17 4.78
C PHE A 216 -14.90 0.63 5.71
N LYS A 217 -14.60 0.56 7.01
CA LYS A 217 -15.46 -0.03 8.05
C LYS A 217 -15.83 0.97 9.16
N GLY A 218 -15.44 2.24 9.04
CA GLY A 218 -15.70 3.28 10.03
C GLY A 218 -17.06 3.95 9.87
N CYS A 219 -17.29 5.01 10.64
CA CYS A 219 -18.51 5.82 10.52
C CYS A 219 -18.27 7.11 9.72
N GLN A 220 -19.30 7.93 9.58
CA GLN A 220 -19.21 9.21 8.87
C GLN A 220 -18.40 10.26 9.65
N ASP A 221 -18.45 10.26 11.00
CA ASP A 221 -17.73 11.25 11.82
C ASP A 221 -16.23 11.16 11.56
N ASP A 222 -15.76 9.93 11.41
CA ASP A 222 -14.38 9.62 11.10
C ASP A 222 -13.95 10.17 9.74
N LEU A 223 -14.83 10.10 8.72
CA LEU A 223 -14.57 10.68 7.40
C LEU A 223 -14.52 12.21 7.48
N LEU A 224 -15.45 12.84 8.21
CA LEU A 224 -15.46 14.28 8.39
C LEU A 224 -14.21 14.77 9.12
N ARG A 225 -13.82 14.10 10.21
CA ARG A 225 -12.54 14.37 10.90
C ARG A 225 -11.37 14.20 9.96
N LEU A 226 -11.36 13.16 9.11
CA LEU A 226 -10.29 12.93 8.14
C LEU A 226 -10.19 14.09 7.14
N PHE A 227 -11.32 14.60 6.65
CA PHE A 227 -11.34 15.75 5.76
C PHE A 227 -10.85 17.03 6.45
N GLN A 228 -11.21 17.26 7.72
CA GLN A 228 -10.67 18.36 8.51
C GLN A 228 -9.14 18.26 8.67
N ALA A 229 -8.62 17.04 8.89
CA ALA A 229 -7.18 16.80 9.02
C ALA A 229 -6.42 16.93 7.69
N CYS A 230 -7.10 16.84 6.54
CA CYS A 230 -6.50 16.78 5.20
C CYS A 230 -6.98 17.92 4.27
N PRO A 231 -6.76 19.20 4.62
CA PRO A 231 -7.27 20.34 3.82
C PRO A 231 -6.67 20.44 2.41
N SER A 232 -5.51 19.82 2.18
CA SER A 232 -4.78 19.84 0.90
C SER A 232 -5.17 18.70 -0.07
N ILE A 233 -6.20 17.91 0.27
CA ILE A 233 -6.59 16.76 -0.53
C ILE A 233 -7.04 17.19 -1.93
N THR A 234 -6.62 16.42 -2.93
CA THR A 234 -6.94 16.64 -4.36
C THR A 234 -7.74 15.48 -4.94
N HIS A 235 -7.46 14.25 -4.46
CA HIS A 235 -8.15 13.03 -4.86
C HIS A 235 -8.57 12.26 -3.62
N PHE A 236 -9.84 11.94 -3.54
CA PHE A 236 -10.40 11.06 -2.51
C PHE A 236 -11.14 9.91 -3.19
N ALA A 237 -10.83 8.69 -2.78
CA ALA A 237 -11.55 7.49 -3.18
C ALA A 237 -11.98 6.73 -1.92
N LEU A 238 -13.25 6.34 -1.88
CA LEU A 238 -13.84 5.55 -0.81
C LEU A 238 -14.54 4.34 -1.42
N SER A 239 -14.16 3.14 -0.98
CA SER A 239 -14.90 1.91 -1.20
C SER A 239 -15.30 1.34 0.16
N SER A 240 -16.59 1.02 0.33
CA SER A 240 -17.11 0.36 1.53
C SER A 240 -18.15 -0.66 1.12
N ASP A 241 -18.10 -1.84 1.73
CA ASP A 241 -19.07 -2.93 1.57
C ASP A 241 -20.12 -2.96 2.69
N ARG A 242 -20.03 -2.05 3.68
CA ARG A 242 -20.92 -2.04 4.85
C ARG A 242 -21.93 -0.92 4.79
N THR A 243 -23.05 -1.15 5.46
CA THR A 243 -23.93 -0.08 5.91
C THR A 243 -23.23 0.78 6.95
N PHE A 244 -23.38 2.10 6.82
CA PHE A 244 -22.97 3.02 7.87
C PHE A 244 -24.00 2.96 8.98
N LEU A 245 -23.56 2.72 10.21
CA LEU A 245 -24.43 2.80 11.37
C LEU A 245 -24.99 4.22 11.49
N SER A 246 -26.29 4.32 11.77
CA SER A 246 -27.04 5.58 11.83
C SER A 246 -26.79 6.41 13.10
N ASP A 247 -25.92 5.96 14.01
CA ASP A 247 -25.65 6.61 15.31
C ASP A 247 -24.81 7.88 15.17
N PHE A 248 -25.01 8.63 14.09
CA PHE A 248 -24.28 9.83 13.78
C PHE A 248 -24.79 11.01 14.60
N HIS A 249 -23.89 11.66 15.34
CA HIS A 249 -24.20 12.84 16.14
C HIS A 249 -23.96 14.10 15.29
N TRP A 250 -24.98 14.54 14.55
CA TRP A 250 -24.94 15.75 13.70
C TRP A 250 -24.56 17.03 14.44
N ASP A 251 -24.62 17.05 15.77
CA ASP A 251 -24.38 18.23 16.58
C ASP A 251 -22.94 18.78 16.48
N GLU A 252 -21.96 17.94 16.13
CA GLU A 252 -20.55 18.39 15.98
C GLU A 252 -20.27 19.08 14.64
N PHE A 253 -21.08 18.83 13.60
CA PHE A 253 -20.79 19.29 12.23
C PHE A 253 -21.93 20.10 11.65
N THR A 254 -21.65 21.37 11.34
CA THR A 254 -22.60 22.24 10.64
C THR A 254 -22.48 22.09 9.12
N LEU A 255 -23.54 22.51 8.40
CA LEU A 255 -23.55 22.60 6.95
C LEU A 255 -22.35 23.45 6.45
N ASP A 256 -21.65 22.96 5.42
CA ASP A 256 -20.45 23.60 4.84
C ASP A 256 -19.29 23.86 5.82
N SER A 257 -19.26 23.21 6.99
CA SER A 257 -18.20 23.39 7.99
C SER A 257 -16.82 22.97 7.49
N ILE A 258 -16.74 22.06 6.54
CA ILE A 258 -15.50 21.55 5.96
C ILE A 258 -15.34 22.09 4.55
N VAL A 259 -14.25 22.81 4.29
CA VAL A 259 -13.95 23.33 2.96
C VAL A 259 -12.75 22.60 2.39
N LEU A 260 -12.93 21.92 1.25
CA LEU A 260 -11.88 21.22 0.53
C LEU A 260 -11.57 21.96 -0.78
N PRO A 261 -10.78 23.05 -0.74
CA PRO A 261 -10.63 23.98 -1.86
C PRO A 261 -9.84 23.38 -3.04
N THR A 262 -9.15 22.27 -2.83
CA THR A 262 -8.28 21.62 -3.82
C THR A 262 -8.80 20.27 -4.30
N LEU A 263 -9.89 19.76 -3.73
CA LEU A 263 -10.43 18.46 -4.11
C LEU A 263 -11.06 18.55 -5.50
N ILE A 264 -10.46 17.84 -6.46
CA ILE A 264 -10.85 17.84 -7.88
C ILE A 264 -11.51 16.53 -8.28
N HIS A 265 -11.23 15.44 -7.56
CA HIS A 265 -11.73 14.11 -7.83
C HIS A 265 -12.28 13.46 -6.55
N LEU A 266 -13.54 13.04 -6.62
CA LEU A 266 -14.24 12.35 -5.56
C LEU A 266 -14.83 11.06 -6.15
N GLU A 267 -14.38 9.92 -5.65
CA GLU A 267 -14.90 8.61 -6.00
C GLU A 267 -15.48 7.94 -4.75
N ILE A 268 -16.75 7.54 -4.82
CA ILE A 268 -17.42 6.77 -3.78
C ILE A 268 -18.04 5.54 -4.41
N GLU A 269 -17.61 4.38 -3.92
CA GLU A 269 -18.05 3.06 -4.33
C GLU A 269 -18.68 2.36 -3.14
N LEU A 270 -19.96 2.03 -3.25
CA LEU A 270 -20.71 1.36 -2.19
C LEU A 270 -21.10 -0.04 -2.64
N GLY A 271 -20.61 -1.03 -1.91
CA GLY A 271 -20.89 -2.44 -2.06
C GLY A 271 -22.20 -2.84 -1.40
N TRP A 272 -22.75 -3.94 -1.88
CA TRP A 272 -23.91 -4.61 -1.30
C TRP A 272 -23.42 -5.72 -0.37
N ASP A 273 -23.79 -5.67 0.91
CA ASP A 273 -23.44 -6.71 1.89
C ASP A 273 -24.26 -7.99 1.69
N GLY A 274 -25.48 -7.92 1.13
CA GLY A 274 -26.20 -9.04 0.50
C GLY A 274 -26.57 -10.24 1.38
N GLU A 275 -26.01 -10.37 2.59
CA GLU A 275 -26.18 -11.54 3.46
C GLU A 275 -27.63 -11.66 3.99
N ASP A 276 -28.31 -10.53 4.19
CA ASP A 276 -29.63 -10.53 4.84
C ASP A 276 -30.81 -10.22 3.90
N GLY A 277 -30.56 -10.04 2.60
CA GLY A 277 -31.60 -9.68 1.62
C GLY A 277 -32.21 -8.28 1.80
N ASN A 278 -31.84 -7.56 2.86
CA ASN A 278 -32.21 -6.16 3.06
C ASN A 278 -31.30 -5.27 2.20
N THR A 279 -31.90 -4.29 1.53
CA THR A 279 -31.13 -3.26 0.84
C THR A 279 -30.39 -2.40 1.87
N PRO A 280 -29.04 -2.36 1.85
CA PRO A 280 -28.26 -1.53 2.74
C PRO A 280 -28.69 -0.06 2.61
N GLN A 281 -28.97 0.57 3.74
CA GLN A 281 -29.29 1.98 3.80
C GLN A 281 -27.99 2.78 3.62
N HIS A 282 -27.63 3.10 2.39
CA HIS A 282 -26.48 3.93 2.06
C HIS A 282 -26.77 5.45 2.12
N GLY A 283 -28.04 5.83 2.25
CA GLY A 283 -28.48 7.23 2.38
C GLY A 283 -27.62 8.07 3.33
N PRO A 284 -27.28 7.56 4.53
CA PRO A 284 -26.49 8.32 5.51
C PRO A 284 -25.13 8.78 4.98
N LEU A 285 -24.45 8.01 4.12
CA LEU A 285 -23.11 8.43 3.64
C LEU A 285 -23.17 9.67 2.75
N LEU A 286 -24.24 9.84 1.97
CA LEU A 286 -24.36 11.03 1.12
C LEU A 286 -24.65 12.29 1.92
N ASP A 287 -25.15 12.16 3.15
CA ASP A 287 -25.43 13.30 4.01
C ASP A 287 -24.15 14.03 4.42
N ILE A 288 -23.00 13.35 4.48
CA ILE A 288 -21.69 13.99 4.75
C ILE A 288 -21.37 15.07 3.72
N LEU A 289 -21.90 14.97 2.49
CA LEU A 289 -21.68 15.96 1.45
C LEU A 289 -22.32 17.30 1.80
N GLY A 290 -23.34 17.34 2.67
CA GLY A 290 -23.89 18.59 3.20
C GLY A 290 -22.90 19.33 4.11
N CYS A 291 -21.99 18.63 4.77
CA CYS A 291 -20.96 19.25 5.61
C CYS A 291 -19.74 19.72 4.80
N ILE A 292 -19.60 19.30 3.53
CA ILE A 292 -18.36 19.47 2.77
C ILE A 292 -18.59 20.38 1.55
N ARG A 293 -17.93 21.53 1.57
CA ARG A 293 -17.89 22.46 0.44
C ARG A 293 -16.70 22.19 -0.48
N ILE A 294 -16.98 21.82 -1.73
CA ILE A 294 -15.97 21.39 -2.72
C ILE A 294 -15.99 22.29 -3.98
N PRO A 295 -15.42 23.51 -3.94
CA PRO A 295 -15.59 24.50 -5.01
C PRO A 295 -14.91 24.15 -6.34
N LYS A 296 -13.99 23.17 -6.36
CA LYS A 296 -13.23 22.77 -7.56
C LYS A 296 -13.55 21.35 -8.03
N LEU A 297 -14.66 20.75 -7.59
CA LEU A 297 -14.98 19.39 -7.96
C LEU A 297 -15.23 19.30 -9.47
N THR A 298 -14.37 18.57 -10.19
CA THR A 298 -14.48 18.41 -11.65
C THR A 298 -15.05 17.06 -12.04
N ARG A 299 -14.84 16.04 -11.21
CA ARG A 299 -15.17 14.63 -11.53
C ARG A 299 -15.74 13.92 -10.30
N PRO A 300 -17.03 14.10 -10.00
CA PRO A 300 -17.74 13.20 -9.10
C PRO A 300 -17.95 11.84 -9.79
N SER A 301 -17.60 10.75 -9.12
CA SER A 301 -17.91 9.39 -9.53
C SER A 301 -18.58 8.68 -8.37
N PHE A 302 -19.86 8.36 -8.52
CA PHE A 302 -20.62 7.56 -7.56
C PHE A 302 -20.97 6.25 -8.24
N ARG A 303 -20.46 5.15 -7.70
CA ARG A 303 -20.71 3.81 -8.21
C ARG A 303 -21.40 3.00 -7.13
N GLN A 304 -22.54 2.45 -7.48
CA GLN A 304 -23.15 1.39 -6.70
C GLN A 304 -22.72 0.07 -7.35
N LEU A 305 -22.01 -0.76 -6.59
CA LEU A 305 -21.67 -2.08 -7.06
C LEU A 305 -22.93 -2.94 -6.98
N HIS A 306 -23.52 -3.22 -8.14
CA HIS A 306 -24.49 -4.30 -8.21
C HIS A 306 -23.76 -5.63 -8.07
N PRO A 307 -24.35 -6.60 -7.35
CA PRO A 307 -23.83 -7.95 -7.32
C PRO A 307 -23.82 -8.42 -8.76
N LEU A 308 -22.64 -8.69 -9.30
CA LEU A 308 -22.55 -9.48 -10.51
C LEU A 308 -23.16 -10.83 -10.12
N LEU A 309 -24.36 -11.12 -10.62
CA LEU A 309 -24.97 -12.44 -10.56
C LEU A 309 -24.02 -13.38 -11.33
N PHE A 310 -23.01 -13.90 -10.65
CA PHE A 310 -22.19 -14.99 -11.16
C PHE A 310 -23.09 -16.23 -11.16
N PRO A 311 -23.35 -16.83 -12.34
CA PRO A 311 -24.25 -17.98 -12.48
C PRO A 311 -23.71 -19.25 -11.85
#